data_AF-A0A496S1V4-F1
#
_entry.id   AF-A0A496S1V4-F1
#
_cell.length_a   1.000
_cell.length_b   1.000
_cell.length_c   1.000
_cell.angle_alpha   90.00
_cell.angle_beta   90.00
_cell.angle_gamma   90.00
#
_symmetry.space_group_name_H-M   'P 1'
#
loop_
_entity.id
_entity.type
_entity.pdbx_description
1 polymer ?
#
loop_
_entity_poly.entity_id
_entity_poly.type
_entity_poly.pdbx_seq_one_letter_code
_entity_poly.pdbx_strand_id
1 'polypeptide(L)' 'MSEYICPHCGKPIYDDEALLCLYCGENLERGVGLLGRIKYSPHWLIIAAVVIVVLVAFIVLMSR' A
#
# COMPACT_ATOMS: atom_id res chain seq x y z
N MET A 1 -5.60 -19.77 5.55
CA MET A 1 -5.55 -19.04 4.27
C MET A 1 -6.96 -18.92 3.76
N SER A 2 -7.42 -17.72 3.42
CA SER A 2 -8.71 -17.52 2.75
C SER A 2 -8.59 -18.03 1.32
N GLU A 3 -9.22 -19.15 1.01
CA GLU A 3 -9.30 -19.65 -0.36
C GLU A 3 -10.32 -18.80 -1.11
N TYR A 4 -9.83 -17.85 -1.91
CA TYR A 4 -10.71 -17.08 -2.77
C TYR A 4 -10.82 -17.72 -4.15
N ILE A 5 -12.04 -17.89 -4.66
CA ILE A 5 -12.28 -18.46 -5.99
C ILE A 5 -12.45 -17.33 -7.01
N CYS A 6 -11.62 -17.32 -8.06
CA CYS A 6 -11.73 -16.36 -9.15
C CYS A 6 -13.10 -16.46 -9.84
N PRO A 7 -13.86 -15.36 -10.00
CA PRO A 7 -15.20 -15.39 -10.60
C PRO A 7 -15.15 -15.59 -12.12
N HIS A 8 -14.00 -15.33 -12.76
CA HIS A 8 -13.83 -15.48 -14.21
C HIS A 8 -13.44 -16.90 -14.62
N CYS A 9 -12.62 -17.59 -13.82
CA CYS A 9 -12.08 -18.91 -14.20
C CYS A 9 -12.34 -20.04 -13.19
N GLY A 10 -12.95 -19.73 -12.04
CA GLY A 10 -13.30 -20.71 -11.02
C GLY A 10 -12.10 -21.33 -10.29
N LYS A 11 -10.88 -20.83 -10.50
CA LYS A 11 -9.68 -21.35 -9.84
C LYS A 11 -9.44 -20.68 -8.49
N PRO A 12 -8.90 -21.41 -7.50
CA PRO A 12 -8.55 -20.85 -6.20
C PRO A 12 -7.34 -19.92 -6.31
N ILE A 13 -7.40 -18.82 -5.59
CA ILE A 13 -6.40 -17.78 -5.43
C ILE A 13 -5.98 -17.85 -3.97
N TYR A 14 -4.70 -18.17 -3.77
CA TYR A 14 -4.10 -18.36 -2.45
C TYR A 14 -3.47 -17.08 -1.89
N ASP A 15 -3.44 -16.03 -2.70
CA ASP A 15 -2.80 -14.75 -2.39
C ASP A 15 -3.87 -13.66 -2.38
N ASP A 16 -4.19 -13.19 -1.18
CA ASP A 16 -5.22 -12.18 -0.95
C ASP A 16 -4.78 -10.79 -1.45
N GLU A 17 -3.48 -10.60 -1.76
CA GLU A 17 -2.89 -9.37 -2.28
C GLU A 17 -2.73 -9.41 -3.82
N ALA A 18 -3.08 -10.52 -4.48
CA ALA A 18 -2.98 -10.65 -5.92
C ALA A 18 -3.99 -9.76 -6.67
N LEU A 19 -3.45 -8.82 -7.44
CA LEU A 19 -4.22 -7.90 -8.30
C LEU A 19 -4.72 -8.55 -9.60
N LEU A 20 -4.06 -9.64 -10.03
CA LEU A 20 -4.42 -10.41 -11.22
C LEU A 20 -4.47 -11.90 -10.89
N CYS A 21 -5.40 -12.60 -11.52
CA CYS A 21 -5.44 -14.05 -11.43
C CYS A 21 -4.27 -14.65 -12.23
N LEU A 22 -3.37 -15.39 -11.58
CA LEU A 22 -2.23 -16.06 -12.24
C LEU A 22 -2.65 -17.09 -13.31
N TYR A 23 -3.92 -17.51 -13.28
CA TYR A 23 -4.40 -18.57 -14.15
C TYR A 23 -5.13 -18.09 -15.40
N CYS A 24 -5.98 -17.07 -15.27
CA CYS A 24 -6.74 -16.52 -16.40
C CYS A 24 -6.23 -15.15 -16.87
N GLY A 25 -5.34 -14.51 -16.11
CA GLY A 25 -4.81 -13.19 -16.44
C GLY A 25 -5.81 -12.05 -16.24
N GLU A 26 -7.00 -12.33 -15.70
CA GLU A 26 -8.01 -11.30 -15.46
C GLU A 26 -7.65 -10.48 -14.22
N ASN A 27 -7.93 -9.18 -14.28
CA ASN A 27 -7.82 -8.28 -13.15
C ASN A 27 -8.81 -8.71 -12.05
N LEU A 28 -8.28 -8.95 -10.86
CA LEU A 28 -9.10 -9.20 -9.70
C LEU A 28 -9.56 -7.84 -9.18
N GLU A 29 -10.82 -7.48 -9.43
CA GLU A 29 -11.46 -6.28 -8.87
C GLU A 29 -11.58 -6.32 -7.32
N ARG A 30 -10.88 -7.24 -6.65
CA ARG A 30 -10.42 -7.01 -5.29
C ARG A 30 -9.34 -5.96 -5.33
N GLY A 31 -9.79 -4.72 -5.49
CA GLY A 31 -9.00 -3.59 -5.09
C GLY A 31 -8.49 -3.86 -3.69
N VAL A 32 -7.17 -3.95 -3.57
CA VAL A 32 -6.49 -3.59 -2.34
C VAL A 32 -7.22 -2.38 -1.78
N GLY A 33 -7.96 -2.55 -0.68
CA GLY A 33 -8.58 -1.43 0.01
C GLY A 33 -7.51 -0.39 0.31
N LEU A 34 -7.91 0.82 0.73
CA LEU A 34 -6.98 1.89 1.10
C LEU A 34 -5.73 1.44 1.90
N LEU A 35 -5.81 0.34 2.65
CA LEU A 35 -4.72 -0.30 3.37
C LEU A 35 -3.57 -0.87 2.51
N GLY A 36 -3.79 -1.33 1.27
CA GLY A 36 -2.69 -1.88 0.45
C GLY A 36 -1.72 -0.80 -0.05
N ARG A 37 -2.19 0.45 -0.21
CA ARG A 37 -1.32 1.61 -0.49
C ARG A 37 -0.49 2.03 0.74
N ILE A 38 -0.92 1.69 1.95
CA ILE A 38 -0.22 2.08 3.19
C ILE A 38 1.01 1.20 3.43
N LYS A 39 1.01 -0.06 2.97
CA LYS A 39 2.10 -1.00 3.22
C LYS A 39 3.35 -0.75 2.34
N TYR A 40 3.24 0.07 1.30
CA TYR A 40 4.33 0.31 0.34
C TYR A 40 4.84 1.77 0.36
N SER A 41 5.22 2.30 1.52
CA SER A 41 6.37 3.22 1.67
C SER A 41 6.49 3.76 3.10
N PRO A 42 7.10 3.01 4.04
CA PRO A 42 7.50 3.59 5.33
C PRO A 42 8.59 4.66 5.16
N HIS A 43 9.40 4.60 4.08
CA HIS A 43 10.47 5.57 3.85
C HIS A 43 9.95 6.98 3.53
N TRP A 44 8.81 7.11 2.82
CA TRP A 44 8.25 8.43 2.53
C TRP A 44 7.73 9.13 3.80
N LEU A 45 7.13 8.37 4.72
CA LEU A 45 6.71 8.91 6.03
C LEU A 45 7.90 9.33 6.88
N ILE A 46 9.00 8.57 6.88
CA ILE A 46 10.24 8.94 7.59
C ILE A 46 10.83 10.22 7.01
N ILE A 47 10.91 10.35 5.68
CA ILE A 47 11.41 11.55 5.01
C ILE A 47 10.54 12.77 5.36
N ALA A 48 9.21 12.62 5.31
CA ALA A 48 8.29 13.68 5.68
C ALA A 48 8.48 14.14 7.14
N ALA A 49 8.60 13.19 8.07
CA ALA A 49 8.85 13.49 9.48
C ALA A 49 10.17 14.24 9.70
N VAL A 50 11.26 13.80 9.06
CA VAL A 50 12.58 14.46 9.15
C VAL A 50 12.50 15.89 8.60
N VAL A 51 11.87 16.10 7.45
CA VAL A 51 11.69 17.44 6.87
C VAL A 51 10.90 18.36 7.80
N ILE A 52 9.80 17.87 8.39
CA ILE A 52 9.00 18.64 9.35
C ILE A 52 9.84 19.03 10.57
N VAL A 53 10.61 18.10 11.15
CA VAL A 53 11.46 18.38 12.32
C VAL A 53 12.51 19.45 12.00
N VAL A 54 13.15 19.37 10.83
CA VAL A 54 14.14 20.35 10.39
C VAL A 54 13.51 21.73 10.17
N LEU A 55 12.34 21.80 9.54
CA LEU A 55 11.61 23.05 9.33
C LEU A 55 11.19 23.70 10.65
N VAL A 56 10.65 22.92 11.59
CA VAL A 56 10.26 23.42 12.91
C VAL A 56 11.48 23.95 13.67
N ALA A 57 12.60 23.22 13.65
CA ALA A 57 13.84 23.69 14.28
C ALA A 57 14.34 25.02 13.66
N PHE A 58 14.27 25.14 12.34
CA PHE A 58 14.65 26.36 11.63
C PHE A 58 13.75 27.56 11.98
N ILE A 59 12.43 27.34 12.06
CA ILE A 59 11.47 28.38 12.47
C ILE A 59 11.72 28.83 13.91
N VAL A 60 11.98 27.90 14.83
CA VAL A 60 12.30 28.21 16.23
C VAL A 60 13.59 29.01 16.35
N LEU A 61 14.61 28.68 15.56
CA LEU A 61 15.86 29.45 15.50
C LEU A 61 15.66 30.86 14.94
N MET A 62 14.83 31.03 13.90
CA MET A 62 14.55 32.37 13.35
C MET A 62 13.61 33.22 14.20
N SER A 63 12.81 32.59 15.07
CA SER A 63 11.89 33.29 15.97
C SER A 63 12.52 33.69 17.31
N ARG A 64 13.82 33.43 17.50
CA ARG A 64 14.58 33.68 18.72
C ARG A 64 15.66 34.71 18.46
#